data_AF-A0A357N5X6-F1
#
_entry.id   AF-A0A357N5X6-F1
#
_cell.length_a   1.000
_cell.length_b   1.000
_cell.length_c   1.000
_cell.angle_alpha   90.00
_cell.angle_beta   90.00
_cell.angle_gamma   90.00
#
_symmetry.space_group_name_H-M   'P 1'
#
loop_
_entity.id
_entity.type
_entity.pdbx_description
1 polymer ?
#
loop_
_entity_poly.entity_id
_entity_poly.type
_entity_poly.pdbx_seq_one_letter_code
_entity_poly.pdbx_strand_id
1 'polypeptide(L)' 'EAEDAVRDMLSGNAFGDAGARVVIEEFLDGEEASFISMVDGVHALPMATSQDHKRV' A
#
# COMPACT_ATOMS: atom_id res chain seq x y z
N GLU A 1 16.34 7.95 7.46
CA GLU A 1 14.87 7.92 7.23
C GLU A 1 14.41 6.62 6.57
N ALA A 2 14.73 6.33 5.31
CA ALA A 2 14.31 5.07 4.67
C ALA A 2 14.87 3.82 5.39
N GLU A 3 16.14 3.82 5.76
CA GLU A 3 16.76 2.72 6.52
C GLU A 3 16.15 2.54 7.92
N ASP A 4 15.76 3.64 8.56
CA ASP A 4 15.14 3.63 9.88
C ASP A 4 13.71 3.07 9.78
N ALA A 5 12.93 3.49 8.77
CA ALA A 5 11.60 2.96 8.50
C ALA A 5 11.61 1.45 8.22
N VAL A 6 12.61 0.96 7.46
CA VAL A 6 12.80 -0.47 7.22
C VAL A 6 13.11 -1.22 8.52
N ARG A 7 13.97 -0.66 9.38
CA ARG A 7 14.27 -1.25 10.68
C ARG A 7 13.04 -1.29 11.58
N ASP A 8 12.27 -0.21 11.64
CA ASP A 8 11.06 -0.14 12.46
C ASP A 8 9.98 -1.14 11.99
N MET A 9 9.78 -1.27 10.67
CA MET A 9 8.82 -2.21 10.08
C MET A 9 9.21 -3.68 10.33
N LEU A 10 10.51 -4.02 10.22
CA LEU A 10 11.00 -5.40 10.32
C LEU A 10 11.31 -5.86 11.74
N SER A 11 11.71 -4.96 12.65
CA SER A 11 12.21 -5.32 14.00
C SER A 11 11.27 -4.99 15.15
N GLY A 12 10.30 -4.09 14.95
CA GLY A 12 9.40 -3.62 16.00
C GLY A 12 8.17 -4.50 16.27
N ASN A 13 7.96 -5.56 15.48
CA ASN A 13 6.75 -6.41 15.52
C ASN A 13 5.43 -5.60 15.46
N ALA A 14 5.48 -4.36 14.95
CA ALA A 14 4.37 -3.41 14.96
C ALA A 14 3.16 -3.90 14.16
N PHE A 15 3.40 -4.79 13.19
CA PHE A 15 2.38 -5.42 12.34
C PHE A 15 2.34 -6.96 12.50
N GLY A 16 2.97 -7.52 13.54
CA GLY A 16 3.12 -8.97 13.68
C GLY A 16 3.88 -9.59 12.49
N ASP A 17 3.53 -10.83 12.12
CA ASP A 17 4.13 -11.56 11.00
C ASP A 17 3.98 -10.84 9.65
N ALA A 18 2.98 -9.95 9.50
CA ALA A 18 2.76 -9.19 8.27
C ALA A 18 3.85 -8.14 8.00
N GLY A 19 4.61 -7.74 9.03
CA GLY A 19 5.72 -6.80 8.91
C GLY A 19 7.03 -7.42 8.42
N ALA A 20 7.10 -8.75 8.23
CA ALA A 20 8.37 -9.47 8.02
C ALA A 20 9.00 -9.29 6.63
N ARG A 21 8.35 -8.58 5.70
CA ARG A 21 8.84 -8.40 4.33
C ARG A 21 8.58 -6.99 3.81
N VAL A 22 9.64 -6.34 3.36
CA VAL A 22 9.59 -5.03 2.70
C VAL A 22 9.93 -5.21 1.22
N VAL A 23 9.23 -4.46 0.36
CA VAL A 23 9.54 -4.34 -1.07
C VAL A 23 10.05 -2.92 -1.30
N ILE A 24 11.18 -2.80 -1.99
CA ILE A 24 11.78 -1.51 -2.37
C ILE A 24 11.53 -1.33 -3.86
N GLU A 25 10.91 -0.21 -4.23
CA GLU A 25 10.61 0.16 -5.60
C GLU A 25 11.15 1.57 -5.93
N GLU A 26 11.22 1.89 -7.22
CA GLU A 26 11.64 3.20 -7.68
C GLU A 26 10.57 4.25 -7.35
N PHE A 27 11.00 5.45 -6.98
CA PHE A 27 10.09 6.56 -6.74
C PHE A 27 9.48 7.03 -8.06
N LEU A 28 8.15 7.09 -8.12
CA LEU A 28 7.42 7.60 -9.28
C LEU A 28 6.83 8.98 -8.96
N ASP A 29 7.03 9.94 -9.86
CA ASP A 29 6.40 11.26 -9.81
C ASP A 29 5.15 11.32 -10.71
N GLY A 30 4.15 12.11 -10.32
CA GLY A 30 2.93 12.29 -11.10
C GLY A 30 1.66 12.32 -10.26
N GLU A 31 0.51 12.24 -10.93
CA GLU A 31 -0.80 12.19 -10.29
C GLU A 31 -1.12 10.74 -9.86
N GLU A 32 -1.46 10.56 -8.58
CA GLU A 32 -1.89 9.27 -8.06
C GLU A 32 -3.38 9.02 -8.35
N ALA A 33 -3.69 7.85 -8.90
CA ALA A 33 -5.05 7.39 -9.10
C ALA A 33 -5.25 5.99 -8.52
N SER A 34 -6.36 5.78 -7.81
CA SER A 34 -6.72 4.48 -7.26
C SER A 34 -7.95 3.90 -7.96
N PHE A 35 -7.92 2.60 -8.24
CA PHE A 35 -9.04 1.85 -8.80
C PHE A 35 -9.24 0.58 -8.00
N ILE A 36 -10.39 0.47 -7.34
CA ILE A 36 -10.71 -0.62 -6.42
C ILE A 36 -11.85 -1.43 -7.02
N SER A 37 -11.75 -2.75 -6.95
CA SER A 37 -12.79 -3.67 -7.43
C SER A 37 -12.95 -4.85 -6.46
N MET A 38 -14.18 -5.29 -6.28
CA MET A 38 -14.49 -6.52 -5.54
C MET A 38 -14.63 -7.68 -6.53
N VAL A 39 -14.00 -8.82 -6.25
CA VAL A 39 -13.88 -9.94 -7.20
C VAL A 39 -14.25 -11.27 -6.51
N ASP A 40 -15.02 -12.13 -7.18
CA ASP A 40 -15.46 -13.45 -6.67
C ASP A 40 -14.83 -14.65 -7.40
N GLY A 41 -13.79 -14.39 -8.20
CA GLY A 41 -13.09 -15.39 -9.02
C GLY A 41 -13.65 -15.55 -10.45
N VAL A 42 -14.87 -15.05 -10.71
CA VAL A 42 -15.50 -15.09 -12.05
C VAL A 42 -15.90 -13.69 -12.50
N HIS A 43 -16.31 -12.83 -11.58
CA HIS A 43 -16.77 -11.47 -11.85
C HIS A 43 -15.92 -10.45 -11.09
N ALA A 44 -15.69 -9.31 -11.71
CA ALA A 44 -15.12 -8.13 -11.07
C ALA A 44 -16.16 -7.01 -11.07
N LEU A 45 -16.46 -6.47 -9.90
CA LEU A 45 -17.35 -5.32 -9.70
C LEU A 45 -16.50 -4.08 -9.39
N PRO A 46 -16.41 -3.12 -10.32
CA PRO A 46 -15.74 -1.84 -10.07
C PRO A 46 -16.43 -1.08 -8.95
N MET A 47 -15.66 -0.61 -7.98
CA MET A 47 -16.16 0.33 -6.98
C MET A 47 -16.11 1.75 -7.54
N ALA A 48 -16.95 2.64 -7.01
CA ALA A 48 -16.94 4.05 -7.41
C ALA A 48 -15.53 4.63 -7.23
N THR A 49 -15.02 5.30 -8.25
CA THR A 49 -13.69 5.92 -8.21
C THR A 49 -13.66 6.98 -7.11
N SER A 50 -12.72 6.86 -6.19
CA SER A 50 -12.49 7.84 -5.13
C SER A 50 -11.07 8.36 -5.26
N GLN A 51 -10.92 9.70 -5.28
CA GLN A 51 -9.62 10.32 -5.07
C GLN A 51 -9.42 10.38 -3.55
N ASP A 52 -8.61 9.46 -3.01
CA ASP A 52 -8.20 9.52 -1.62
C ASP A 52 -7.19 10.65 -1.46
N HIS A 53 -7.68 11.86 -1.15
CA HIS A 53 -6.82 12.90 -0.63
C HIS A 53 -6.42 12.49 0.79
N LYS A 54 -5.40 11.64 0.91
CA LYS A 54 -4.72 11.42 2.19
C LYS A 54 -4.38 12.80 2.74
N ARG A 55 -5.05 13.18 3.83
CA ARG A 55 -4.64 14.37 4.59
C ARG A 55 -3.21 14.11 5.07
N VAL A 56 -2.30 14.94 4.58
CA VAL A 56 -0.97 15.15 5.15
C VAL A 56 -1.11 15.43 6.65
#